data_AF-A0A518ANH9-F1
#
_entry.id   AF-A0A518ANH9-F1
#
_cell.length_a   1.000
_cell.length_b   1.000
_cell.length_c   1.000
_cell.angle_alpha   90.00
_cell.angle_beta   90.00
_cell.angle_gamma   90.00
#
_symmetry.space_group_name_H-M   'P 1'
#
loop_
_entity.id
_entity.type
_entity.pdbx_description
1 polymer ?
#
loop_
_entity_poly.entity_id
_entity_poly.type
_entity_poly.pdbx_seq_one_letter_code
_entity_poly.pdbx_strand_id
1 'polypeptide(L)'
;MNQLASKLGVLALLLGTAVGCNPSVRTPRLYNPGPAGYQRYQADHYYDPYPLPDAGPEIVGGRPRDFQAPRPEVERARQYTYERQQKQFVVPAPQANYIQSQPTYAPVQ
;
A
#
# COMPACT_ATOMS: atom_id res chain seq x y z
N MET A 1 -34.32 19.25 33.52
CA MET A 1 -32.99 19.87 33.29
C MET A 1 -31.92 18.86 32.83
N ASN A 2 -32.04 17.56 33.15
CA ASN A 2 -31.00 16.55 32.84
C ASN A 2 -30.89 16.19 31.34
N GLN A 3 -31.96 16.31 30.56
CA GLN A 3 -31.97 15.96 29.14
C GLN A 3 -31.15 16.94 28.27
N LEU A 4 -31.04 18.21 28.67
CA LEU A 4 -30.28 19.23 27.96
C LEU A 4 -28.77 19.06 28.20
N ALA A 5 -28.38 18.75 29.44
CA ALA A 5 -27.00 18.46 29.80
C ALA A 5 -26.46 17.19 29.10
N SER A 6 -27.28 16.14 28.99
CA SER A 6 -26.93 14.92 28.26
C SER A 6 -26.68 15.18 26.77
N LYS A 7 -27.56 15.93 26.11
CA LYS A 7 -27.41 16.30 24.69
C LYS A 7 -26.17 17.15 24.44
N LEU A 8 -25.87 18.10 25.32
CA LEU A 8 -24.65 18.92 25.23
C LEU A 8 -23.38 18.08 25.45
N GLY A 9 -23.41 17.11 26.36
CA GLY A 9 -22.31 16.18 26.58
C GLY A 9 -21.99 15.33 25.34
N VAL A 10 -23.02 14.77 24.70
CA VAL A 10 -22.85 13.99 23.46
C VAL A 10 -22.33 14.87 22.32
N LEU A 11 -22.84 16.09 22.17
CA LEU A 11 -22.39 17.03 21.15
C LEU A 11 -20.90 17.39 21.34
N ALA A 12 -20.49 17.69 22.57
CA ALA A 12 -19.10 18.00 22.89
C ALA A 12 -18.15 16.81 22.62
N LEU A 13 -18.59 15.58 22.93
CA LEU A 13 -17.82 14.38 22.62
C LEU A 13 -17.62 14.18 21.11
N LEU A 14 -18.68 14.38 20.31
CA LEU A 14 -18.59 14.27 18.86
C LEU A 14 -17.66 15.34 18.26
N LEU A 15 -17.76 16.59 18.71
CA LEU A 15 -16.88 17.68 18.29
C LEU A 15 -15.41 17.42 18.67
N GLY A 16 -15.16 16.84 19.84
CA GLY A 16 -13.80 16.49 20.30
C GLY A 16 -13.10 15.44 19.42
N THR A 17 -13.85 14.56 18.76
CA THR A 17 -13.25 13.56 17.84
C THR A 17 -12.85 14.14 16.48
N ALA A 18 -13.39 15.31 16.10
CA ALA A 18 -13.11 15.93 14.80
C ALA A 18 -11.77 16.70 14.74
N VAL A 19 -11.18 17.05 15.88
CA VAL A 19 -9.89 17.80 15.95
C VAL A 19 -8.64 16.92 15.77
N GLY A 20 -8.79 15.60 15.60
CA GLY A 20 -7.68 14.66 15.39
C GLY A 20 -7.26 14.42 13.93
N CYS A 21 -8.00 14.94 12.95
CA CYS A 21 -7.67 14.78 11.54
C CYS A 21 -6.53 15.72 11.13
N ASN A 22 -5.28 15.25 11.20
CA ASN A 22 -4.11 15.98 10.70
C ASN A 22 -3.95 15.75 9.18
N PRO A 23 -3.96 16.79 8.33
CA PRO A 23 -3.80 16.66 6.88
C PRO A 23 -2.40 16.14 6.47
N SER A 24 -1.45 16.13 7.41
CA SER A 24 -0.09 15.61 7.21
C SER A 24 0.00 14.09 7.35
N VAL A 25 -1.04 13.42 7.87
CA VAL A 25 -1.08 11.97 8.02
C VAL A 25 -1.52 11.35 6.69
N ARG A 26 -0.61 10.62 6.04
CA ARG A 26 -0.93 9.88 4.80
C ARG A 26 -1.69 8.60 5.12
N THR A 27 -2.90 8.49 4.59
CA THR A 27 -3.71 7.26 4.69
C THR A 27 -3.44 6.34 3.50
N PRO A 28 -3.31 5.03 3.72
CA PRO A 28 -3.16 4.08 2.63
C PRO A 28 -4.46 3.97 1.82
N ARG A 29 -4.34 3.77 0.51
CA ARG A 29 -5.49 3.42 -0.34
C ARG A 29 -5.88 1.97 -0.09
N LEU A 30 -6.91 1.75 0.73
CA LEU A 30 -7.39 0.41 1.07
C LEU A 30 -7.96 -0.33 -0.15
N TYR A 31 -8.58 0.39 -1.08
CA TYR A 31 -9.10 -0.15 -2.34
C TYR A 31 -8.25 0.36 -3.51
N ASN A 32 -7.78 -0.56 -4.35
CA ASN A 32 -6.87 -0.28 -5.47
C ASN A 32 -5.57 0.45 -5.05
N PRO A 33 -4.70 -0.17 -4.23
CA PRO A 33 -3.45 0.41 -3.72
C PRO A 33 -2.39 0.73 -4.79
N GLY A 34 -2.68 0.47 -6.07
CA GLY A 34 -1.77 0.67 -7.19
C GLY A 34 -0.80 -0.49 -7.40
N PRO A 35 0.12 -0.38 -8.38
CA PRO A 35 1.07 -1.42 -8.70
C PRO A 35 2.02 -1.76 -7.53
N ALA A 36 2.54 -2.98 -7.50
CA ALA A 36 3.46 -3.44 -6.44
C ALA A 36 4.72 -2.58 -6.30
N GLY A 37 5.23 -2.01 -7.40
CA GLY A 37 6.36 -1.07 -7.35
C GLY A 37 6.03 0.20 -6.56
N TYR A 38 4.84 0.76 -6.77
CA TYR A 38 4.39 1.96 -6.06
C TYR A 38 4.22 1.70 -4.56
N GLN A 39 3.62 0.56 -4.20
CA GLN A 39 3.42 0.19 -2.79
C GLN A 39 4.76 0.01 -2.05
N ARG A 40 5.73 -0.64 -2.69
CA ARG A 40 7.09 -0.83 -2.13
C ARG A 40 7.80 0.50 -1.93
N TYR A 41 7.81 1.36 -2.95
CA TYR A 41 8.37 2.70 -2.83
C TYR A 41 7.75 3.48 -1.65
N GLN A 42 6.42 3.40 -1.48
CA GLN A 42 5.77 4.06 -0.35
C GLN A 42 6.20 3.47 1.00
N ALA A 43 6.27 2.14 1.10
CA ALA A 43 6.71 1.44 2.31
C ALA A 43 8.13 1.87 2.71
N ASP A 44 9.07 1.80 1.77
CA ASP A 44 10.50 2.05 2.02
C ASP A 44 10.79 3.52 2.34
N HIS A 45 10.08 4.48 1.72
CA HIS A 45 10.37 5.90 1.89
C HIS A 45 9.57 6.62 2.98
N TYR A 46 8.36 6.15 3.33
CA TYR A 46 7.47 6.88 4.25
C TYR A 46 7.07 6.11 5.49
N TYR A 47 7.13 4.77 5.47
CA TYR A 47 6.67 3.94 6.58
C TYR A 47 7.79 3.17 7.29
N ASP A 48 8.89 2.87 6.59
CA ASP A 48 10.07 2.24 7.19
C ASP A 48 10.90 3.27 8.00
N PRO A 49 11.09 3.07 9.31
CA PRO A 49 11.96 3.93 10.13
C PRO A 49 13.45 3.81 9.79
N TYR A 50 13.88 2.75 9.08
CA TYR A 50 15.28 2.46 8.78
C TYR A 50 15.50 2.23 7.28
N PRO A 51 15.28 3.26 6.45
CA PRO A 51 15.29 3.14 4.99
C PRO A 51 16.61 2.60 4.45
N LEU A 52 16.59 2.10 3.22
CA LEU A 52 17.76 1.53 2.59
C LEU A 52 18.90 2.57 2.44
N PRO A 53 20.18 2.13 2.47
CA PRO A 53 21.32 3.03 2.41
C PRO A 53 21.44 3.83 1.10
N ASP A 54 20.77 3.39 0.03
CA ASP A 54 20.65 4.06 -1.26
C ASP A 54 19.50 5.08 -1.33
N ALA A 55 18.60 5.10 -0.33
CA ALA A 55 17.46 6.00 -0.28
C ALA A 55 17.78 7.39 0.32
N GLY A 56 18.93 7.56 0.99
CA GLY A 56 19.28 8.81 1.65
C GLY A 56 20.65 8.80 2.34
N PRO A 57 20.95 9.84 3.14
CA PRO A 57 22.20 9.91 3.92
C PRO A 57 22.31 8.75 4.91
N GLU A 58 23.56 8.38 5.22
CA GLU A 58 23.83 7.33 6.20
C GLU A 58 23.26 7.70 7.59
N ILE A 59 22.53 6.75 8.20
CA ILE A 59 21.96 6.90 9.53
C ILE A 59 22.91 6.28 10.55
N VAL A 60 23.77 7.10 11.15
CA VAL A 60 24.72 6.65 12.19
C VAL A 60 24.07 6.74 13.57
N GLY A 61 24.08 5.64 14.33
CA GLY A 61 23.57 5.60 15.71
C GLY A 61 22.04 5.64 15.87
N GLY A 62 21.28 5.90 14.81
CA GLY A 62 19.82 5.89 14.84
C GLY A 62 19.17 4.50 14.72
N ARG A 63 19.93 3.50 14.25
CA ARG A 63 19.45 2.12 14.06
C ARG A 63 19.67 1.28 15.33
N PRO A 64 18.70 0.45 15.76
CA PRO A 64 18.88 -0.53 16.81
C PRO A 64 19.99 -1.51 16.45
N ARG A 65 20.59 -2.16 17.46
CA ARG A 65 21.75 -3.05 17.30
C ARG A 65 21.60 -4.04 16.14
N ASP A 66 20.45 -4.72 16.06
CA ASP A 66 20.21 -5.77 15.07
C ASP A 66 19.90 -5.24 13.65
N PHE A 67 19.72 -3.94 13.51
CA PHE A 67 19.39 -3.27 12.25
C PHE A 67 20.51 -2.34 11.76
N GLN A 68 21.65 -2.30 12.45
CA GLN A 68 22.79 -1.46 12.06
C GLN A 68 23.31 -1.81 10.67
N ALA A 69 23.37 -3.10 10.35
CA ALA A 69 23.73 -3.58 9.02
C ALA A 69 22.46 -3.87 8.21
N PRO A 70 22.18 -3.12 7.12
CA PRO A 70 21.09 -3.46 6.23
C PRO A 70 21.36 -4.81 5.56
N ARG A 71 20.30 -5.51 5.19
CA ARG A 71 20.44 -6.80 4.52
C ARG A 71 21.19 -6.67 3.18
N PRO A 72 22.07 -7.63 2.84
CA PRO A 72 22.78 -7.62 1.57
C PRO A 72 21.82 -7.51 0.38
N GLU A 73 22.23 -6.77 -0.64
CA GLU A 73 21.42 -6.53 -1.86
C GLU A 73 20.90 -7.84 -2.47
N VAL A 74 21.77 -8.85 -2.54
CA VAL A 74 21.44 -10.16 -3.10
C VAL A 74 20.28 -10.83 -2.36
N GLU A 75 20.25 -10.73 -1.03
CA GLU A 75 19.18 -11.35 -0.26
C GLU A 75 17.85 -10.56 -0.35
N ARG A 76 17.94 -9.24 -0.55
CA ARG A 76 16.77 -8.38 -0.86
C ARG A 76 16.19 -8.72 -2.23
N ALA A 77 17.04 -8.86 -3.24
CA ALA A 77 16.64 -9.23 -4.59
C ALA A 77 15.88 -10.57 -4.66
N ARG A 78 16.22 -11.52 -3.77
CA ARG A 78 15.51 -12.80 -3.66
C ARG A 78 14.07 -12.62 -3.18
N GLN A 79 13.82 -11.79 -2.16
CA GLN A 79 12.46 -11.51 -1.71
C GLN A 79 11.58 -10.94 -2.83
N TYR A 80 12.10 -9.99 -3.61
CA TYR A 80 11.37 -9.43 -4.76
C TYR A 80 11.06 -10.48 -5.84
N THR A 81 11.93 -11.47 -6.01
CA THR A 81 11.72 -12.56 -6.98
C THR A 81 10.62 -13.50 -6.52
N TYR A 82 10.62 -13.90 -5.25
CA TYR A 82 9.59 -14.78 -4.69
C TYR A 82 8.19 -14.14 -4.74
N GLU A 83 8.07 -12.84 -4.42
CA GLU A 83 6.80 -12.12 -4.52
C GLU A 83 6.25 -12.09 -5.95
N ARG A 84 7.13 -11.91 -6.95
CA ARG A 84 6.73 -11.88 -8.35
C ARG A 84 6.22 -13.26 -8.81
N GLN A 85 6.90 -14.33 -8.40
CA GLN A 85 6.47 -15.70 -8.70
C GLN A 85 5.12 -16.03 -8.06
N GLN A 86 4.90 -15.68 -6.79
CA GLN A 86 3.64 -15.96 -6.10
C GLN A 86 2.42 -15.29 -6.76
N LYS A 87 2.55 -14.05 -7.28
CA LYS A 87 1.48 -13.40 -8.05
C LYS A 87 1.18 -14.08 -9.38
N GLN A 88 2.12 -14.85 -9.92
CA GLN A 88 1.98 -15.55 -11.18
C GLN A 88 1.26 -16.90 -11.03
N PHE A 89 1.21 -17.45 -9.81
CA PHE A 89 0.46 -18.68 -9.48
C PHE A 89 -0.99 -18.40 -9.05
N VAL A 90 -1.61 -17.32 -9.54
CA VAL A 90 -3.08 -17.25 -9.54
C VAL A 90 -3.55 -18.26 -10.58
N VAL A 91 -4.09 -19.39 -10.12
CA VAL A 91 -4.76 -20.35 -11.01
C VAL A 91 -5.79 -19.56 -11.83
N PRO A 92 -5.71 -19.52 -13.17
CA PRO A 92 -6.69 -18.79 -13.95
C PRO A 92 -8.07 -19.35 -13.63
N ALA A 93 -9.03 -18.47 -13.34
CA ALA A 93 -10.42 -18.87 -13.20
C ALA A 93 -10.83 -19.71 -14.43
N PRO A 94 -11.60 -20.79 -14.26
CA PRO A 94 -12.03 -21.63 -15.38
C PRO A 94 -12.67 -20.74 -16.44
N GLN A 95 -12.13 -20.79 -17.67
CA GLN A 95 -12.57 -19.92 -18.75
C GLN A 95 -13.98 -20.33 -19.16
N ALA A 96 -14.95 -19.43 -19.02
CA ALA A 96 -16.26 -19.63 -19.62
C ALA A 96 -16.08 -19.57 -21.15
N ASN A 97 -16.48 -20.61 -21.87
CA ASN A 97 -16.41 -20.65 -23.33
C ASN A 97 -17.33 -19.58 -23.95
N TYR A 98 -16.78 -18.42 -24.27
CA TYR A 98 -17.46 -17.43 -25.10
C TYR A 98 -17.27 -17.83 -26.57
N ILE A 99 -18.35 -18.19 -27.25
CA ILE A 99 -18.32 -18.42 -28.70
C ILE A 99 -18.01 -17.09 -29.38
N GLN A 100 -16.84 -17.02 -30.02
CA GLN A 100 -16.32 -15.82 -30.66
C GLN A 100 -16.92 -15.71 -32.07
N SER A 101 -17.95 -14.88 -32.24
CA SER A 101 -18.48 -14.54 -33.57
C SER A 101 -17.48 -13.64 -34.31
N GLN A 102 -16.89 -14.17 -35.39
CA GLN A 102 -15.96 -13.44 -36.24
C GLN A 102 -16.74 -12.48 -37.17
N PRO A 103 -16.37 -11.19 -37.25
CA PRO A 103 -16.96 -10.26 -38.22
C PRO A 103 -16.37 -10.51 -39.61
N THR A 104 -17.23 -10.82 -40.57
CA THR A 104 -16.89 -10.93 -42.00
C THR A 104 -16.65 -9.54 -42.58
N TYR A 105 -15.42 -9.25 -42.99
CA TYR A 105 -15.11 -8.06 -43.77
C TYR A 105 -15.16 -8.37 -45.27
N ALA A 106 -15.96 -7.61 -46.01
CA ALA A 106 -16.04 -7.69 -47.47
C ALA A 106 -14.81 -7.00 -48.12
N PRO A 107 -14.27 -7.54 -49.23
CA PRO A 107 -13.15 -6.93 -49.92
C PRO A 107 -13.60 -5.67 -50.69
N VAL A 108 -12.84 -4.59 -50.54
CA VAL A 108 -13.00 -3.35 -51.31
C VAL A 108 -12.33 -3.54 -52.68
N GLN A 109 -13.07 -3.27 -53.75
CA GLN A 109 -12.59 -3.36 -55.15
C GLN A 109 -11.78 -2.14 -55.58
#